data_AF-A0AAW1Z2K8-F1
#
_entry.id   AF-A0AAW1Z2K8-F1
#
_cell.length_a   1.000
_cell.length_b   1.000
_cell.length_c   1.000
_cell.angle_alpha   90.00
_cell.angle_beta   90.00
_cell.angle_gamma   90.00
#
_symmetry.space_group_name_H-M   'P 1'
#
loop_
_entity.id
_entity.type
_entity.pdbx_description
1 polymer ?
#
loop_
_entity_poly.entity_id
_entity_poly.type
_entity_poly.pdbx_seq_one_letter_code
_entity_poly.pdbx_strand_id
1 'polypeptide(L)'
;MALRLIWIYAVLLLVSVNVSSQNSNLDRGFTGVETKEGVAVTDTALDVLNSKLTQIFFPVVYIIVFIVGLPANAMAIWVFLFRTKKKHPSSIFMANLALADLLFVILIPLKIAYHFNGNHWIFGEAMCKVLVGFFYGNMYCSTAFIMCISVQRYWAIVHPLSQQKRNNKLAAGVSVCVWLVVWVITVPLYLYDQTVKVTNLDIVTCHDVTRPSQSRYPSIYFLIMGVVGFVVPCIVCIVANVQMLRSLKSSMTDDNIIQKRRKAVILIVTVLVMFLVCFTPSNIMVMVHYSLLFAGVQESGYGFYITTLCLASLNSCVDPFVYYFISDEFREHVRNTFRCRSERTAQRMRVSFSALKYSKKNSTYTSDSGNTQSTSY
;
A
#
# COMPACT_ATOMS: atom_id res chain seq x y z
N MET A 1 -25.16 0.02 15.24
CA MET A 1 -25.38 1.46 15.53
C MET A 1 -24.60 1.93 16.77
N ALA A 2 -24.50 1.11 17.83
CA ALA A 2 -23.72 1.40 19.04
C ALA A 2 -22.21 1.69 18.80
N LEU A 3 -21.53 0.95 17.92
CA LEU A 3 -20.11 1.23 17.62
C LEU A 3 -19.85 2.56 16.91
N ARG A 4 -20.80 3.11 16.15
CA ARG A 4 -20.63 4.41 15.46
C ARG A 4 -20.76 5.60 16.41
N LEU A 5 -21.56 5.44 17.46
CA LEU A 5 -21.73 6.45 18.51
C LEU A 5 -20.50 6.53 19.42
N ILE A 6 -19.84 5.41 19.70
CA ILE A 6 -18.61 5.38 20.51
C ILE A 6 -17.46 6.12 19.81
N TRP A 7 -17.30 5.94 18.50
CA TRP A 7 -16.28 6.65 17.71
C TRP A 7 -16.57 8.15 17.59
N ILE A 8 -17.82 8.56 17.41
CA ILE A 8 -18.20 9.98 17.33
C ILE A 8 -18.06 10.64 18.71
N TYR A 9 -18.41 9.96 19.81
CA TYR A 9 -18.21 10.46 21.16
C TYR A 9 -16.73 10.53 21.55
N ALA A 10 -15.89 9.57 21.13
CA ALA A 10 -14.45 9.62 21.34
C ALA A 10 -13.79 10.79 20.58
N VAL A 11 -14.24 11.07 19.36
CA VAL A 11 -13.77 12.22 18.56
C VAL A 11 -14.28 13.55 19.13
N LEU A 12 -15.52 13.61 19.63
CA LEU A 12 -16.07 14.82 20.26
C LEU A 12 -15.46 15.10 21.65
N LEU A 13 -15.14 14.06 22.44
CA LEU A 13 -14.43 14.19 23.71
C LEU A 13 -12.98 14.69 23.53
N LEU A 14 -12.34 14.36 22.40
CA LEU A 14 -11.00 14.86 22.04
C LEU A 14 -10.98 16.35 21.63
N VAL A 15 -12.11 16.90 21.19
CA VAL A 15 -12.21 18.32 20.78
C VAL A 15 -12.58 19.23 21.96
N SER A 16 -13.12 18.69 23.05
CA SER A 16 -13.61 19.46 24.20
C SER A 16 -12.63 19.59 25.39
N VAL A 17 -11.36 19.20 25.26
CA VAL A 17 -10.39 19.43 26.34
C VAL A 17 -9.95 20.89 26.33
N ASN A 18 -10.58 21.67 27.22
CA ASN A 18 -10.22 23.04 27.56
C ASN A 18 -8.71 23.18 27.78
N VAL A 19 -8.10 24.10 27.04
CA VAL A 19 -6.71 24.55 27.24
C VAL A 19 -6.65 25.34 28.54
N SER A 20 -6.36 24.65 29.63
CA SER A 20 -5.83 25.27 30.84
C SER A 20 -4.31 25.22 30.76
N SER A 21 -3.71 26.38 30.51
CA SER A 21 -2.27 26.61 30.64
C SER A 21 -1.84 26.29 32.08
N GLN A 22 -1.09 25.20 32.26
CA GLN A 22 -0.28 25.01 33.46
C GLN A 22 1.20 24.97 33.10
N ASN A 23 1.90 26.00 33.56
CA ASN A 23 3.34 26.03 33.77
C ASN A 23 3.71 24.95 34.79
N SER A 24 4.43 23.93 34.36
CA SER A 24 5.21 23.08 35.26
C SER A 24 6.26 22.30 34.47
N ASN A 25 7.47 22.26 35.01
CA ASN A 25 8.59 21.41 34.60
C ASN A 25 8.26 19.92 34.81
N LEU A 26 7.26 19.40 34.10
CA LEU A 26 6.84 18.01 34.14
C LEU A 26 7.35 17.29 32.89
N ASP A 27 7.94 16.10 33.09
CA ASP A 27 8.39 15.18 32.06
C ASP A 27 7.37 15.05 30.93
N ARG A 28 7.67 15.67 29.79
CA ARG A 28 6.79 15.73 28.63
C ARG A 28 6.95 14.48 27.76
N GLY A 29 6.57 13.33 28.30
CA GLY A 29 6.47 12.05 27.56
C GLY A 29 7.67 11.66 26.70
N PHE A 30 7.44 10.81 25.69
CA PHE A 30 8.47 10.25 24.78
C PHE A 30 9.30 11.30 24.03
N THR A 31 8.91 12.58 24.04
CA THR A 31 9.70 13.66 23.46
C THR A 31 10.91 14.07 24.28
N GLY A 32 11.01 13.56 25.51
CA GLY A 32 12.16 13.79 26.35
C GLY A 32 12.34 15.25 26.72
N VAL A 33 13.42 15.51 27.45
CA VAL A 33 13.86 16.87 27.76
C VAL A 33 14.86 17.30 26.69
N GLU A 34 14.52 18.35 25.95
CA GLU A 34 15.42 18.92 24.96
C GLU A 34 16.52 19.74 25.65
N THR A 35 17.77 19.45 25.32
CA THR A 35 18.96 20.12 25.81
C THR A 35 19.72 20.74 24.64
N LYS A 36 20.76 21.54 24.91
CA LYS A 36 21.62 22.11 23.86
C LYS A 36 22.35 21.04 23.04
N GLU A 37 22.52 19.84 23.58
CA GLU A 37 23.28 18.74 22.97
C GLU A 37 22.40 17.72 22.25
N GLY A 38 21.09 17.71 22.51
CA GLY A 38 20.15 16.74 21.94
C GLY A 38 18.87 16.60 22.74
N VAL A 39 18.30 15.38 22.76
CA VAL A 39 17.06 15.06 23.47
C VAL A 39 17.31 13.92 24.45
N ALA A 40 16.96 14.12 25.72
CA ALA A 40 17.00 13.10 26.76
C ALA A 40 15.63 12.41 26.86
N VAL A 41 15.49 11.20 26.30
CA VAL A 41 14.21 10.46 26.27
C VAL A 41 13.90 9.74 27.58
N THR A 42 12.63 9.39 27.81
CA THR A 42 12.16 8.68 29.01
C THR A 42 12.67 7.24 29.08
N ASP A 43 12.71 6.64 30.27
CA ASP A 43 13.14 5.24 30.48
C ASP A 43 12.36 4.24 29.61
N THR A 44 11.05 4.43 29.46
CA THR A 44 10.24 3.57 28.57
C THR A 44 10.66 3.66 27.10
N ALA A 45 11.13 4.83 26.65
CA ALA A 45 11.64 5.02 25.28
C ALA A 45 13.00 4.35 25.11
N LEU A 46 13.84 4.50 26.14
CA LEU A 46 15.15 3.88 26.24
C LEU A 46 15.03 2.36 26.13
N ASP A 47 14.11 1.77 26.90
CA ASP A 47 13.84 0.33 26.90
C ASP A 47 13.39 -0.15 25.54
N VAL A 48 12.49 0.60 24.88
CA VAL A 48 12.01 0.25 23.53
C VAL A 48 13.15 0.35 22.50
N LEU A 49 13.97 1.41 22.53
CA LEU A 49 15.11 1.57 21.61
C LEU A 49 16.20 0.51 21.83
N ASN A 50 16.39 0.03 23.05
CA ASN A 50 17.33 -1.06 23.35
C ASN A 50 16.70 -2.45 23.28
N SER A 51 15.42 -2.55 22.97
CA SER A 51 14.71 -3.82 22.99
C SER A 51 15.03 -4.69 21.78
N LYS A 52 14.82 -6.01 21.96
CA LYS A 52 14.81 -6.98 20.86
C LYS A 52 13.71 -6.71 19.82
N LEU A 53 12.68 -5.92 20.16
CA LEU A 53 11.65 -5.52 19.21
C LEU A 53 12.27 -4.69 18.07
N THR A 54 13.04 -3.66 18.40
CA THR A 54 13.67 -2.79 17.39
C THR A 54 14.93 -3.41 16.79
N GLN A 55 15.73 -4.14 17.58
CA GLN A 55 17.04 -4.62 17.12
C GLN A 55 17.01 -6.01 16.48
N ILE A 56 15.93 -6.78 16.63
CA ILE A 56 15.79 -8.12 16.03
C ILE A 56 14.51 -8.20 15.19
N PHE A 57 13.35 -7.95 15.78
CA PHE A 57 12.07 -8.16 15.10
C PHE A 57 11.91 -7.23 13.89
N PHE A 58 12.21 -5.93 14.01
CA PHE A 58 12.12 -5.00 12.88
C PHE A 58 13.05 -5.35 11.70
N PRO A 59 14.36 -5.58 11.90
CA PRO A 59 15.23 -6.08 10.85
C PRO A 59 14.68 -7.33 10.15
N VAL A 60 14.17 -8.30 10.90
CA VAL A 60 13.61 -9.54 10.32
C VAL A 60 12.43 -9.23 9.41
N VAL A 61 11.50 -8.38 9.84
CA VAL A 61 10.36 -7.94 9.00
C VAL A 61 10.86 -7.22 7.76
N TYR A 62 11.79 -6.27 7.89
CA TYR A 62 12.33 -5.53 6.76
C TYR A 62 13.13 -6.40 5.79
N ILE A 63 13.86 -7.41 6.27
CA ILE A 63 14.54 -8.40 5.42
C ILE A 63 13.52 -9.19 4.60
N ILE A 64 12.41 -9.62 5.22
CA ILE A 64 11.30 -10.28 4.50
C ILE A 64 10.72 -9.34 3.44
N VAL A 65 10.48 -8.07 3.80
CA VAL A 65 9.99 -7.05 2.85
C VAL A 65 10.94 -6.86 1.68
N PHE A 66 12.24 -6.84 1.92
CA PHE A 66 13.23 -6.71 0.88
C PHE A 66 13.28 -7.94 -0.05
N ILE A 67 13.40 -9.14 0.53
CA ILE A 67 13.54 -10.40 -0.23
C ILE A 67 12.27 -10.73 -1.03
N VAL A 68 11.09 -10.39 -0.51
CA VAL A 68 9.82 -10.66 -1.19
C VAL A 68 9.43 -9.49 -2.10
N GLY A 69 9.42 -8.27 -1.56
CA GLY A 69 8.93 -7.08 -2.24
C GLY A 69 9.76 -6.69 -3.46
N LEU A 70 11.09 -6.76 -3.37
CA LEU A 70 11.96 -6.34 -4.48
C LEU A 70 11.75 -7.18 -5.75
N PRO A 71 11.94 -8.52 -5.74
CA PRO A 71 11.77 -9.32 -6.95
C PRO A 71 10.32 -9.33 -7.45
N ALA A 72 9.34 -9.34 -6.55
CA ALA A 72 7.93 -9.42 -6.92
C ALA A 72 7.45 -8.14 -7.63
N ASN A 73 7.79 -6.96 -7.11
CA ASN A 73 7.41 -5.69 -7.72
C ASN A 73 8.25 -5.40 -8.98
N ALA A 74 9.53 -5.80 -9.02
CA ALA A 74 10.36 -5.71 -10.24
C ALA A 74 9.77 -6.55 -11.38
N MET A 75 9.37 -7.79 -11.09
CA MET A 75 8.69 -8.64 -12.05
C MET A 75 7.35 -8.03 -12.49
N ALA A 76 6.59 -7.42 -11.58
CA ALA A 76 5.32 -6.77 -11.90
C ALA A 76 5.50 -5.62 -12.89
N ILE A 77 6.45 -4.73 -12.65
CA ILE A 77 6.78 -3.64 -13.60
C ILE A 77 7.20 -4.22 -14.95
N TRP A 78 8.08 -5.21 -14.97
CA TRP A 78 8.53 -5.82 -16.21
C TRP A 78 7.36 -6.41 -17.02
N VAL A 79 6.46 -7.15 -16.38
CA VAL A 79 5.26 -7.69 -17.03
C VAL A 79 4.33 -6.59 -17.51
N PHE A 80 4.05 -5.60 -16.67
CA PHE A 80 3.12 -4.54 -17.01
C PHE A 80 3.64 -3.63 -18.12
N LEU A 81 4.95 -3.36 -18.17
CA LEU A 81 5.56 -2.53 -19.22
C LEU A 81 5.76 -3.30 -20.52
N PHE A 82 6.41 -4.48 -20.47
CA PHE A 82 6.92 -5.15 -21.66
C PHE A 82 6.10 -6.35 -22.13
N ARG A 83 5.30 -6.99 -21.27
CA ARG A 83 4.59 -8.23 -21.60
C ARG A 83 3.08 -8.07 -21.78
N THR A 84 2.52 -6.96 -21.31
CA THR A 84 1.08 -6.68 -21.38
C THR A 84 0.71 -6.12 -22.76
N LYS A 85 0.22 -6.98 -23.65
CA LYS A 85 -0.15 -6.63 -25.04
C LYS A 85 -1.36 -5.69 -25.14
N LYS A 86 -2.34 -5.83 -24.25
CA LYS A 86 -3.51 -4.94 -24.16
C LYS A 86 -3.44 -4.16 -22.85
N LYS A 87 -3.06 -2.89 -22.92
CA LYS A 87 -3.03 -2.02 -21.75
C LYS A 87 -4.48 -1.73 -21.33
N HIS A 88 -4.83 -2.09 -20.11
CA HIS A 88 -6.06 -1.66 -19.46
C HIS A 88 -5.73 -0.59 -18.41
N PRO A 89 -6.66 0.32 -18.09
CA PRO A 89 -6.46 1.36 -17.08
C PRO A 89 -5.95 0.81 -15.74
N SER A 90 -6.53 -0.31 -15.27
CA SER A 90 -6.09 -0.96 -14.03
C SER A 90 -4.64 -1.44 -14.08
N SER A 91 -4.13 -1.87 -15.25
CA SER A 91 -2.72 -2.27 -15.41
C SER A 91 -1.77 -1.08 -15.30
N ILE A 92 -2.21 0.13 -15.68
CA ILE A 92 -1.43 1.36 -15.52
C ILE A 92 -1.31 1.69 -14.03
N PHE A 93 -2.42 1.65 -13.28
CA PHE A 93 -2.39 1.88 -11.84
C PHE A 93 -1.56 0.82 -11.09
N MET A 94 -1.71 -0.47 -11.42
CA MET A 94 -0.89 -1.53 -10.83
C MET A 94 0.62 -1.37 -11.14
N ALA A 95 0.98 -0.89 -12.33
CA ALA A 95 2.38 -0.61 -12.65
C ALA A 95 2.96 0.56 -11.83
N ASN A 96 2.16 1.59 -11.56
CA ASN A 96 2.58 2.71 -10.72
C ASN A 96 2.64 2.33 -9.23
N LEU A 97 1.72 1.47 -8.78
CA LEU A 97 1.78 0.88 -7.43
C LEU A 97 3.08 0.09 -7.24
N ALA A 98 3.41 -0.81 -8.18
CA ALA A 98 4.65 -1.56 -8.14
C ALA A 98 5.90 -0.66 -8.24
N LEU A 99 5.82 0.48 -8.94
CA LEU A 99 6.89 1.47 -8.97
C LEU A 99 7.10 2.15 -7.63
N ALA A 100 6.02 2.56 -6.95
CA ALA A 100 6.10 3.13 -5.61
C ALA A 100 6.72 2.14 -4.62
N ASP A 101 6.27 0.88 -4.66
CA ASP A 101 6.83 -0.20 -3.83
C ASP A 101 8.32 -0.41 -4.09
N LEU A 102 8.76 -0.46 -5.35
CA LEU A 102 10.18 -0.63 -5.66
C LEU A 102 11.04 0.52 -5.16
N LEU A 103 10.60 1.76 -5.36
CA LEU A 103 11.34 2.94 -4.92
C LEU A 103 11.53 2.94 -3.40
N PHE A 104 10.54 2.46 -2.65
CA PHE A 104 10.64 2.29 -1.21
C PHE A 104 11.53 1.09 -0.82
N VAL A 105 11.28 -0.09 -1.41
CA VAL A 105 11.97 -1.34 -1.03
C VAL A 105 13.47 -1.27 -1.32
N ILE A 106 13.91 -0.52 -2.35
CA ILE A 106 15.34 -0.30 -2.62
C ILE A 106 16.06 0.40 -1.46
N LEU A 107 15.36 1.21 -0.65
CA LEU A 107 15.92 1.95 0.48
C LEU A 107 15.87 1.16 1.81
N ILE A 108 15.11 0.06 1.86
CA ILE A 108 14.98 -0.79 3.07
C ILE A 108 16.32 -1.29 3.63
N PRO A 109 17.35 -1.64 2.84
CA PRO A 109 18.65 -2.03 3.38
C PRO A 109 19.27 -1.00 4.34
N LEU A 110 19.06 0.30 4.12
CA LEU A 110 19.52 1.34 5.03
C LEU A 110 18.80 1.26 6.38
N LYS A 111 17.50 0.97 6.37
CA LYS A 111 16.70 0.80 7.59
C LYS A 111 17.05 -0.49 8.34
N ILE A 112 17.39 -1.56 7.63
CA ILE A 112 17.91 -2.79 8.24
C ILE A 112 19.24 -2.52 8.95
N ALA A 113 20.18 -1.85 8.26
CA ALA A 113 21.48 -1.50 8.83
C ALA A 113 21.34 -0.60 10.06
N TYR A 114 20.43 0.38 10.02
CA TYR A 114 20.10 1.24 11.16
C TYR A 114 19.71 0.45 12.41
N HIS A 115 18.76 -0.48 12.28
CA HIS A 115 18.28 -1.27 13.41
C HIS A 115 19.34 -2.26 13.93
N PHE A 116 20.15 -2.85 13.05
CA PHE A 116 21.28 -3.70 13.47
C PHE A 116 22.40 -2.90 14.15
N ASN A 117 22.56 -1.63 13.81
CA ASN A 117 23.47 -0.72 14.48
C ASN A 117 22.89 -0.13 15.78
N GLY A 118 22.00 -0.86 16.46
CA GLY A 118 21.40 -0.41 17.72
C GLY A 118 20.53 0.85 17.59
N ASN A 119 19.85 1.03 16.46
CA ASN A 119 19.10 2.25 16.12
C ASN A 119 19.99 3.51 16.02
N HIS A 120 21.26 3.36 15.63
CA HIS A 120 22.18 4.46 15.39
C HIS A 120 22.33 4.74 13.89
N TRP A 121 21.82 5.88 13.45
CA TRP A 121 21.80 6.35 12.06
C TRP A 121 23.10 7.06 11.67
N ILE A 122 23.85 6.45 10.75
CA ILE A 122 25.17 6.95 10.30
C ILE A 122 25.18 7.56 8.89
N PHE A 123 24.06 7.51 8.16
CA PHE A 123 24.01 7.92 6.76
C PHE A 123 23.70 9.42 6.57
N GLY A 124 23.63 10.17 7.66
CA GLY A 124 23.38 11.61 7.68
C GLY A 124 21.90 12.00 7.49
N GLU A 125 21.59 13.25 7.83
CA GLU A 125 20.24 13.82 7.82
C GLU A 125 19.56 13.71 6.45
N ALA A 126 20.27 14.02 5.37
CA ALA A 126 19.71 14.00 4.02
C ALA A 126 19.17 12.61 3.63
N MET A 127 19.91 11.54 3.95
CA MET A 127 19.46 10.17 3.66
C MET A 127 18.32 9.74 4.59
N CYS A 128 18.27 10.24 5.83
CA CYS A 128 17.14 9.99 6.71
C CYS A 128 15.85 10.61 6.13
N LYS A 129 15.91 11.87 5.69
CA LYS A 129 14.79 12.55 5.00
C LYS A 129 14.34 11.80 3.75
N VAL A 130 15.28 11.31 2.94
CA VAL A 130 14.99 10.47 1.77
C VAL A 130 14.25 9.19 2.19
N LEU A 131 14.78 8.42 3.13
CA LEU A 131 14.16 7.18 3.61
C LEU A 131 12.73 7.42 4.12
N VAL A 132 12.55 8.44 4.96
CA VAL A 132 11.24 8.83 5.53
C VAL A 132 10.28 9.27 4.42
N GLY A 133 10.73 10.14 3.51
CA GLY A 133 9.91 10.64 2.42
C GLY A 133 9.43 9.54 1.48
N PHE A 134 10.29 8.56 1.14
CA PHE A 134 9.88 7.41 0.34
C PHE A 134 9.01 6.41 1.10
N PHE A 135 9.17 6.26 2.42
CA PHE A 135 8.28 5.44 3.25
C PHE A 135 6.84 5.99 3.24
N TYR A 136 6.65 7.26 3.59
CA TYR A 136 5.32 7.88 3.58
C TYR A 136 4.81 8.12 2.17
N GLY A 137 5.70 8.45 1.22
CA GLY A 137 5.38 8.55 -0.19
C GLY A 137 4.83 7.24 -0.75
N ASN A 138 5.44 6.11 -0.42
CA ASN A 138 4.89 4.80 -0.76
C ASN A 138 3.52 4.59 -0.14
N MET A 139 3.36 4.85 1.16
CA MET A 139 2.07 4.69 1.84
C MET A 139 0.94 5.46 1.14
N TYR A 140 1.15 6.74 0.83
CA TYR A 140 0.14 7.59 0.17
C TYR A 140 -0.06 7.25 -1.31
N CYS A 141 1.01 6.89 -2.04
CA CYS A 141 0.88 6.35 -3.39
C CYS A 141 0.06 5.07 -3.39
N SER A 142 0.33 4.14 -2.47
CA SER A 142 -0.38 2.87 -2.40
C SER A 142 -1.87 3.07 -2.13
N THR A 143 -2.24 3.87 -1.12
CA THR A 143 -3.65 4.15 -0.83
C THR A 143 -4.36 4.82 -2.02
N ALA A 144 -3.71 5.77 -2.69
CA ALA A 144 -4.26 6.46 -3.85
C ALA A 144 -4.42 5.53 -5.07
N PHE A 145 -3.44 4.69 -5.38
CA PHE A 145 -3.54 3.75 -6.50
C PHE A 145 -4.53 2.61 -6.22
N ILE A 146 -4.62 2.11 -4.99
CA ILE A 146 -5.64 1.13 -4.58
C ILE A 146 -7.05 1.72 -4.73
N MET A 147 -7.22 3.00 -4.36
CA MET A 147 -8.46 3.75 -4.60
C MET A 147 -8.77 3.84 -6.09
N CYS A 148 -7.81 4.25 -6.92
CA CYS A 148 -7.97 4.32 -8.37
C CYS A 148 -8.34 2.95 -8.98
N ILE A 149 -7.69 1.86 -8.54
CA ILE A 149 -8.00 0.50 -8.95
C ILE A 149 -9.43 0.14 -8.56
N SER A 150 -9.85 0.40 -7.32
CA SER A 150 -11.21 0.09 -6.84
C SER A 150 -12.29 0.83 -7.65
N VAL A 151 -12.12 2.13 -7.89
CA VAL A 151 -13.05 2.94 -8.70
C VAL A 151 -13.07 2.48 -10.14
N GLN A 152 -11.91 2.23 -10.75
CA GLN A 152 -11.82 1.78 -12.13
C GLN A 152 -12.49 0.41 -12.34
N ARG A 153 -12.43 -0.48 -11.34
CA ARG A 153 -13.05 -1.81 -11.40
C ARG A 153 -14.56 -1.73 -11.26
N TYR A 154 -15.05 -0.89 -10.36
CA TYR A 154 -16.46 -0.54 -10.29
C TYR A 154 -16.97 0.00 -11.64
N TRP A 155 -16.29 1.00 -12.21
CA TRP A 155 -16.69 1.61 -13.47
C TRP A 155 -16.70 0.62 -14.64
N ALA A 156 -15.71 -0.27 -14.71
CA ALA A 156 -15.62 -1.29 -15.75
C ALA A 156 -16.76 -2.32 -15.69
N ILE A 157 -17.39 -2.50 -14.53
CA ILE A 157 -18.54 -3.40 -14.35
C ILE A 157 -19.85 -2.69 -14.72
N VAL A 158 -20.03 -1.43 -14.30
CA VAL A 158 -21.27 -0.68 -14.53
C VAL A 158 -21.38 -0.13 -15.95
N HIS A 159 -20.27 0.30 -16.55
CA HIS A 159 -20.25 0.94 -17.88
C HIS A 159 -19.31 0.21 -18.85
N PRO A 160 -19.72 -0.93 -19.44
CA PRO A 160 -18.86 -1.78 -20.27
C PRO A 160 -18.48 -1.21 -21.67
N LEU A 161 -18.58 0.10 -21.92
CA LEU A 161 -18.50 0.67 -23.27
C LEU A 161 -17.08 1.04 -23.74
N SER A 162 -16.56 0.21 -24.67
CA SER A 162 -15.75 0.45 -25.90
C SER A 162 -14.60 1.47 -25.99
N GLN A 163 -14.43 2.47 -25.11
CA GLN A 163 -13.40 3.52 -25.27
C GLN A 163 -12.08 3.23 -24.53
N GLN A 164 -11.52 2.03 -24.73
CA GLN A 164 -10.31 1.58 -24.02
C GLN A 164 -9.11 2.53 -24.19
N LYS A 165 -8.86 3.07 -25.40
CA LYS A 165 -7.75 4.00 -25.64
C LYS A 165 -7.90 5.32 -24.87
N ARG A 166 -9.11 5.88 -24.82
CA ARG A 166 -9.40 7.11 -24.05
C ARG A 166 -9.21 6.87 -22.56
N ASN A 167 -9.70 5.74 -22.06
CA ASN A 167 -9.58 5.37 -20.65
C ASN A 167 -8.11 5.15 -20.24
N ASN A 168 -7.25 4.65 -21.13
CA ASN A 168 -5.81 4.51 -20.86
C ASN A 168 -5.08 5.86 -20.75
N LYS A 169 -5.39 6.81 -21.65
CA LYS A 169 -4.82 8.17 -21.56
C LYS A 169 -5.24 8.86 -20.28
N LEU A 170 -6.52 8.73 -19.91
CA LEU A 170 -7.05 9.23 -18.65
C LEU A 170 -6.33 8.60 -17.45
N ALA A 171 -6.19 7.28 -17.42
CA ALA A 171 -5.50 6.60 -16.33
C ALA A 171 -4.03 7.00 -16.20
N ALA A 172 -3.32 7.20 -17.32
CA ALA A 172 -1.96 7.73 -17.29
C ALA A 172 -1.92 9.16 -16.73
N GLY A 173 -2.84 10.04 -17.16
CA GLY A 173 -2.96 11.40 -16.61
C GLY A 173 -3.29 11.42 -15.12
N VAL A 174 -4.20 10.54 -14.67
CA VAL A 174 -4.53 10.35 -13.25
C VAL A 174 -3.30 9.86 -12.49
N SER A 175 -2.52 8.90 -13.02
CA SER A 175 -1.28 8.46 -12.38
C SER A 175 -0.27 9.59 -12.22
N VAL A 176 -0.08 10.42 -13.24
CA VAL A 176 0.82 11.60 -13.16
C VAL A 176 0.31 12.57 -12.09
N CYS A 177 -1.00 12.84 -12.04
CA CYS A 177 -1.58 13.66 -10.98
C CYS A 177 -1.34 13.06 -9.59
N VAL A 178 -1.53 11.75 -9.40
CA VAL A 178 -1.26 11.08 -8.12
C VAL A 178 0.21 11.27 -7.73
N TRP A 179 1.16 11.06 -8.64
CA TRP A 179 2.58 11.30 -8.35
C TRP A 179 2.87 12.75 -7.95
N LEU A 180 2.33 13.72 -8.68
CA LEU A 180 2.53 15.14 -8.36
C LEU A 180 1.91 15.50 -7.00
N VAL A 181 0.69 15.05 -6.73
CA VAL A 181 0.02 15.27 -5.45
C VAL A 181 0.81 14.63 -4.31
N VAL A 182 1.21 13.36 -4.46
CA VAL A 182 2.00 12.66 -3.43
C VAL A 182 3.35 13.34 -3.22
N TRP A 183 4.02 13.79 -4.27
CA TRP A 183 5.27 14.51 -4.13
C TRP A 183 5.07 15.83 -3.36
N VAL A 184 4.06 16.64 -3.73
CA VAL A 184 3.76 17.91 -3.05
C VAL A 184 3.43 17.69 -1.58
N ILE A 185 2.57 16.71 -1.26
CA ILE A 185 2.19 16.44 0.14
C ILE A 185 3.32 15.82 0.95
N THR A 186 4.35 15.20 0.35
CA THR A 186 5.52 14.72 1.09
C THR A 186 6.65 15.74 1.21
N VAL A 187 6.65 16.84 0.44
CA VAL A 187 7.63 17.95 0.59
C VAL A 187 7.81 18.40 2.05
N PRO A 188 6.73 18.60 2.85
CA PRO A 188 6.83 18.93 4.27
C PRO A 188 7.80 18.05 5.09
N LEU A 189 7.93 16.77 4.77
CA LEU A 189 8.83 15.83 5.48
C LEU A 189 10.32 16.16 5.29
N TYR A 190 10.66 16.89 4.24
CA TYR A 190 12.03 17.30 3.95
C TYR A 190 12.40 18.64 4.63
N LEU A 191 11.42 19.39 5.11
CA LEU A 191 11.61 20.77 5.59
C LEU A 191 12.01 20.87 7.07
N TYR A 192 11.83 19.81 7.85
CA TYR A 192 12.25 19.75 9.26
C TYR A 192 13.26 18.63 9.49
N ASP A 193 13.91 18.63 10.65
CA ASP A 193 14.94 17.65 10.96
C ASP A 193 14.32 16.31 11.37
N GLN A 194 14.73 15.25 10.69
CA GLN A 194 14.31 13.88 10.94
C GLN A 194 15.31 13.15 11.84
N THR A 195 16.55 13.62 11.98
CA THR A 195 17.50 13.04 12.93
C THR A 195 17.56 13.78 14.26
N VAL A 196 17.62 12.98 15.33
CA VAL A 196 17.71 13.48 16.69
C VAL A 196 18.80 12.72 17.44
N LYS A 197 19.75 13.48 18.02
CA LYS A 197 20.73 12.94 18.95
C LYS A 197 20.05 12.67 20.29
N VAL A 198 19.97 11.39 20.67
CA VAL A 198 19.47 10.94 21.97
C VAL A 198 20.63 10.91 22.95
N THR A 199 20.66 11.87 23.87
CA THR A 199 21.82 12.09 24.77
C THR A 199 22.06 10.93 25.72
N ASN A 200 20.99 10.27 26.18
CA ASN A 200 21.07 9.19 27.18
C ASN A 200 21.66 7.88 26.61
N LEU A 201 21.73 7.75 25.28
CA LEU A 201 22.30 6.60 24.57
C LEU A 201 23.50 6.96 23.71
N ASP A 202 23.80 8.26 23.57
CA ASP A 202 24.74 8.81 22.60
C ASP A 202 24.53 8.28 21.17
N ILE A 203 23.26 8.14 20.76
CA ILE A 203 22.89 7.70 19.40
C ILE A 203 22.17 8.78 18.61
N VAL A 204 22.25 8.69 17.29
CA VAL A 204 21.44 9.50 16.38
C VAL A 204 20.31 8.62 15.86
N THR A 205 19.08 8.95 16.21
CA THR A 205 17.89 8.27 15.68
C THR A 205 17.42 8.90 14.39
N CYS A 206 16.74 8.14 13.53
CA CYS A 206 16.10 8.65 12.31
C CYS A 206 14.59 8.46 12.40
N HIS A 207 13.83 9.56 12.46
CA HIS A 207 12.37 9.66 12.56
C HIS A 207 11.73 9.10 13.85
N ASP A 208 12.40 8.17 14.53
CA ASP A 208 11.89 7.51 15.74
C ASP A 208 11.64 8.51 16.89
N VAL A 209 12.44 9.57 17.01
CA VAL A 209 12.30 10.62 18.04
C VAL A 209 12.08 11.97 17.37
N THR A 210 11.09 12.73 17.86
CA THR A 210 10.80 14.10 17.41
C THR A 210 11.25 15.11 18.46
N ARG A 211 11.92 16.19 18.04
CA ARG A 211 12.30 17.28 18.96
C ARG A 211 11.06 18.00 19.50
N PRO A 212 10.96 18.22 20.83
CA PRO A 212 9.87 19.01 21.41
C PRO A 212 9.70 20.38 20.74
N SER A 213 10.80 21.10 20.48
CA SER A 213 10.81 22.42 19.84
C SER A 213 10.18 22.43 18.44
N GLN A 214 10.28 21.33 17.69
CA GLN A 214 9.77 21.22 16.32
C GLN A 214 8.41 20.49 16.25
N SER A 215 7.97 19.83 17.33
CA SER A 215 6.83 18.90 17.40
C SER A 215 5.50 19.41 16.83
N ARG A 216 5.21 20.71 16.94
CA ARG A 216 3.93 21.29 16.49
C ARG A 216 3.70 21.14 14.99
N TYR A 217 4.73 21.35 14.19
CA TYR A 217 4.66 21.24 12.73
C TYR A 217 4.35 19.81 12.23
N PRO A 218 5.14 18.76 12.58
CA PRO A 218 4.85 17.40 12.20
C PRO A 218 3.52 16.91 12.80
N SER A 219 3.13 17.34 14.01
CA SER A 219 1.81 17.02 14.55
C SER A 219 0.68 17.46 13.64
N ILE A 220 0.65 18.73 13.23
CA ILE A 220 -0.40 19.26 12.34
C ILE A 220 -0.37 18.53 11.00
N TYR A 221 0.83 18.33 10.44
CA TYR A 221 1.04 17.64 9.18
C TYR A 221 0.47 16.21 9.20
N PHE A 222 0.87 15.38 10.15
CA PHE A 222 0.46 13.98 10.21
C PHE A 222 -1.02 13.81 10.55
N LEU A 223 -1.64 14.74 11.28
CA LEU A 223 -3.09 14.74 11.51
C LEU A 223 -3.87 15.05 10.23
N ILE A 224 -3.46 16.07 9.47
CA ILE A 224 -4.07 16.39 8.17
C ILE A 224 -3.89 15.21 7.21
N MET A 225 -2.68 14.66 7.15
CA MET A 225 -2.35 13.54 6.27
C MET A 225 -3.03 12.23 6.68
N GLY A 226 -3.29 12.00 7.97
CA GLY A 226 -4.11 10.88 8.43
C GLY A 226 -5.53 10.95 7.86
N VAL A 227 -6.10 12.16 7.76
CA VAL A 227 -7.44 12.35 7.17
C VAL A 227 -7.38 12.26 5.64
N VAL A 228 -6.55 13.09 5.00
CA VAL A 228 -6.53 13.25 3.53
C VAL A 228 -5.85 12.08 2.84
N GLY A 229 -4.72 11.61 3.37
CA GLY A 229 -3.91 10.54 2.80
C GLY A 229 -4.39 9.12 3.14
N PHE A 230 -5.26 8.96 4.13
CA PHE A 230 -5.77 7.66 4.55
C PHE A 230 -7.30 7.58 4.67
N VAL A 231 -7.95 8.39 5.52
CA VAL A 231 -9.41 8.27 5.74
C VAL A 231 -10.21 8.47 4.45
N VAL A 232 -9.87 9.48 3.64
CA VAL A 232 -10.55 9.73 2.36
C VAL A 232 -10.38 8.55 1.38
N PRO A 233 -9.15 8.09 1.05
CA PRO A 233 -8.96 6.90 0.23
C PRO A 233 -9.68 5.65 0.76
N CYS A 234 -9.68 5.42 2.07
CA CYS A 234 -10.40 4.32 2.71
C CYS A 234 -11.90 4.35 2.39
N ILE A 235 -12.55 5.50 2.60
CA ILE A 235 -13.99 5.66 2.36
C ILE A 235 -14.30 5.41 0.89
N VAL A 236 -13.53 6.00 -0.02
CA VAL A 236 -13.72 5.81 -1.47
C VAL A 236 -13.55 4.34 -1.87
N CYS A 237 -12.52 3.66 -1.34
CA CYS A 237 -12.31 2.23 -1.56
C CYS A 237 -13.52 1.41 -1.11
N ILE A 238 -14.00 1.64 0.12
CA ILE A 238 -15.14 0.91 0.68
C ILE A 238 -16.39 1.14 -0.18
N VAL A 239 -16.70 2.40 -0.51
CA VAL A 239 -17.88 2.76 -1.30
C VAL A 239 -17.80 2.13 -2.70
N ALA A 240 -16.68 2.25 -3.39
CA ALA A 240 -16.50 1.67 -4.73
C ALA A 240 -16.64 0.15 -4.71
N ASN A 241 -16.08 -0.52 -3.70
CA ASN A 241 -16.18 -1.98 -3.56
C ASN A 241 -17.61 -2.44 -3.22
N VAL A 242 -18.33 -1.71 -2.36
CA VAL A 242 -19.75 -2.00 -2.04
C VAL A 242 -20.63 -1.82 -3.28
N GLN A 243 -20.44 -0.73 -4.02
CA GLN A 243 -21.20 -0.48 -5.26
C GLN A 243 -20.89 -1.53 -6.33
N MET A 244 -19.62 -1.95 -6.44
CA MET A 244 -19.19 -3.05 -7.31
C MET A 244 -19.93 -4.35 -6.99
N LEU A 245 -20.03 -4.73 -5.70
CA LEU A 245 -20.76 -5.92 -5.29
C LEU A 245 -22.26 -5.84 -5.60
N ARG A 246 -22.88 -4.67 -5.36
CA ARG A 246 -24.31 -4.46 -5.66
C ARG A 246 -24.60 -4.62 -7.15
N SER A 247 -23.78 -4.01 -8.01
CA SER A 247 -23.92 -4.12 -9.46
C SER A 247 -23.72 -5.56 -9.95
N LEU A 248 -22.80 -6.32 -9.35
CA LEU A 248 -22.59 -7.73 -9.69
C LEU A 248 -23.74 -8.62 -9.24
N LYS A 249 -24.49 -8.25 -8.19
CA LYS A 249 -25.67 -9.00 -7.72
C LYS A 249 -26.89 -8.77 -8.62
N SER A 250 -27.02 -7.58 -9.22
CA SER A 250 -28.15 -7.23 -10.08
C SER A 250 -28.05 -7.75 -11.52
N SER A 251 -26.85 -8.06 -12.01
CA SER A 251 -26.68 -8.70 -13.33
C SER A 251 -26.87 -10.21 -13.20
N MET A 252 -27.97 -10.76 -13.72
CA MET A 252 -28.32 -12.19 -13.61
C MET A 252 -28.07 -13.04 -14.88
N THR A 253 -27.41 -12.51 -15.91
CA THR A 253 -27.52 -13.11 -17.27
C THR A 253 -26.25 -13.21 -18.12
N ASP A 254 -25.04 -13.18 -17.54
CA ASP A 254 -23.77 -13.23 -18.30
C ASP A 254 -22.85 -14.35 -17.78
N ASP A 255 -22.43 -15.27 -18.66
CA ASP A 255 -21.53 -16.41 -18.36
C ASP A 255 -20.20 -15.95 -17.72
N ASN A 256 -19.79 -14.69 -17.93
CA ASN A 256 -18.58 -14.12 -17.34
C ASN A 256 -18.77 -13.59 -15.91
N ILE A 257 -19.99 -13.61 -15.34
CA ILE A 257 -20.29 -13.09 -14.00
C ILE A 257 -19.46 -13.81 -12.93
N ILE A 258 -19.27 -15.12 -13.03
CA ILE A 258 -18.51 -15.89 -12.03
C ILE A 258 -17.05 -15.38 -11.99
N GLN A 259 -16.43 -15.14 -13.14
CA GLN A 259 -15.07 -14.62 -13.20
C GLN A 259 -14.98 -13.17 -12.71
N LYS A 260 -15.94 -12.30 -13.10
CA LYS A 260 -16.03 -10.91 -12.63
C LYS A 260 -16.21 -10.85 -11.10
N ARG A 261 -17.11 -11.66 -10.55
CA ARG A 261 -17.38 -11.79 -9.11
C ARG A 261 -16.17 -12.32 -8.35
N ARG A 262 -15.48 -13.34 -8.87
CA ARG A 262 -14.25 -13.85 -8.25
C ARG A 262 -13.19 -12.76 -8.17
N LYS A 263 -12.93 -12.04 -9.26
CA LYS A 263 -11.94 -10.94 -9.26
C LYS A 263 -12.34 -9.78 -8.33
N ALA A 264 -13.64 -9.49 -8.21
CA ALA A 264 -14.17 -8.48 -7.30
C ALA A 264 -13.99 -8.90 -5.83
N VAL A 265 -14.36 -10.13 -5.48
CA VAL A 265 -14.18 -10.67 -4.12
C VAL A 265 -12.70 -10.69 -3.75
N ILE A 266 -11.81 -11.11 -4.65
CA ILE A 266 -10.38 -11.10 -4.35
C ILE A 266 -9.87 -9.67 -4.11
N LEU A 267 -10.23 -8.71 -4.98
CA LEU A 267 -9.87 -7.30 -4.76
C LEU A 267 -10.35 -6.81 -3.39
N ILE A 268 -11.58 -7.15 -2.99
CA ILE A 268 -12.14 -6.77 -1.68
C ILE A 268 -11.35 -7.39 -0.54
N VAL A 269 -11.06 -8.69 -0.61
CA VAL A 269 -10.28 -9.40 0.41
C VAL A 269 -8.88 -8.78 0.51
N THR A 270 -8.23 -8.47 -0.61
CA THR A 270 -6.90 -7.87 -0.57
C THR A 270 -6.93 -6.43 -0.03
N VAL A 271 -7.89 -5.61 -0.47
CA VAL A 271 -8.14 -4.27 0.09
C VAL A 271 -8.36 -4.37 1.61
N LEU A 272 -9.22 -5.28 2.05
CA LEU A 272 -9.48 -5.52 3.47
C LEU A 272 -8.20 -5.88 4.23
N VAL A 273 -7.41 -6.83 3.72
CA VAL A 273 -6.15 -7.24 4.38
C VAL A 273 -5.15 -6.08 4.44
N MET A 274 -4.95 -5.34 3.34
CA MET A 274 -4.04 -4.19 3.32
C MET A 274 -4.47 -3.09 4.29
N PHE A 275 -5.76 -2.74 4.29
CA PHE A 275 -6.27 -1.74 5.20
C PHE A 275 -6.24 -2.22 6.65
N LEU A 276 -6.67 -3.44 6.96
CA LEU A 276 -6.71 -3.92 8.36
C LEU A 276 -5.33 -4.19 8.95
N VAL A 277 -4.39 -4.68 8.16
CA VAL A 277 -3.07 -5.11 8.67
C VAL A 277 -2.02 -4.02 8.49
N CYS A 278 -1.98 -3.34 7.34
CA CYS A 278 -0.86 -2.46 6.99
C CYS A 278 -1.18 -0.98 7.25
N PHE A 279 -2.33 -0.48 6.77
CA PHE A 279 -2.59 0.97 6.77
C PHE A 279 -3.38 1.48 7.97
N THR A 280 -4.42 0.77 8.43
CA THR A 280 -5.27 1.25 9.52
C THR A 280 -4.52 1.30 10.85
N PRO A 281 -3.79 0.25 11.27
CA PRO A 281 -3.07 0.28 12.54
C PRO A 281 -2.03 1.41 12.56
N SER A 282 -1.26 1.56 11.48
CA SER A 282 -0.22 2.58 11.38
C SER A 282 -0.79 3.99 11.35
N ASN A 283 -1.81 4.27 10.53
CA ASN A 283 -2.39 5.62 10.44
C ASN A 283 -3.12 6.02 11.72
N ILE A 284 -3.84 5.08 12.37
CA ILE A 284 -4.45 5.37 13.68
C ILE A 284 -3.36 5.69 14.69
N MET A 285 -2.30 4.89 14.77
CA MET A 285 -1.25 5.14 15.75
C MET A 285 -0.44 6.41 15.47
N VAL A 286 -0.19 6.74 14.21
CA VAL A 286 0.38 8.04 13.81
C VAL A 286 -0.52 9.17 14.31
N MET A 287 -1.82 9.12 14.04
CA MET A 287 -2.76 10.16 14.49
C MET A 287 -2.83 10.25 16.01
N VAL A 288 -2.85 9.12 16.73
CA VAL A 288 -2.86 9.08 18.19
C VAL A 288 -1.56 9.68 18.75
N HIS A 289 -0.40 9.22 18.27
CA HIS A 289 0.92 9.71 18.67
C HIS A 289 1.01 11.23 18.51
N TYR A 290 0.69 11.73 17.32
CA TYR A 290 0.80 13.16 17.02
C TYR A 290 -0.29 14.03 17.68
N SER A 291 -1.46 13.46 18.02
CA SER A 291 -2.49 14.15 18.82
C SER A 291 -2.06 14.30 20.28
N LEU A 292 -1.52 13.23 20.88
CA LEU A 292 -1.01 13.25 22.25
C LEU A 292 0.18 14.21 22.34
N LEU A 293 1.07 14.18 21.33
CA LEU A 293 2.17 15.10 21.20
C LEU A 293 1.70 16.56 21.14
N PHE A 294 0.68 16.86 20.34
CA PHE A 294 0.12 18.20 20.22
C PHE A 294 -0.53 18.67 21.54
N ALA A 295 -1.19 17.76 22.27
CA ALA A 295 -1.82 18.04 23.55
C ALA A 295 -0.82 18.09 24.73
N GLY A 296 0.45 17.73 24.51
CA GLY A 296 1.46 17.66 25.57
C GLY A 296 1.20 16.54 26.60
N VAL A 297 0.46 15.49 26.20
CA VAL A 297 0.11 14.37 27.08
C VAL A 297 1.14 13.26 26.94
N GLN A 298 1.53 12.65 28.06
CA GLN A 298 2.42 11.50 28.05
C GLN A 298 1.75 10.31 27.36
N GLU A 299 2.37 9.83 26.29
CA GLU A 299 1.99 8.59 25.64
C GLU A 299 2.69 7.41 26.33
N SER A 300 2.04 6.24 26.39
CA SER A 300 2.63 4.96 26.84
C SER A 300 2.71 3.92 25.70
N GLY A 301 2.14 4.23 24.53
CA GLY A 301 1.97 3.34 23.38
C GLY A 301 3.05 3.38 22.30
N TYR A 302 4.20 4.02 22.55
CA TYR A 302 5.24 4.23 21.53
C TYR A 302 5.71 2.92 20.87
N GLY A 303 5.96 1.87 21.65
CA GLY A 303 6.34 0.55 21.13
C GLY A 303 5.29 -0.02 20.15
N PHE A 304 4.01 0.21 20.41
CA PHE A 304 2.93 -0.19 19.52
C PHE A 304 2.89 0.70 18.26
N TYR A 305 3.08 2.02 18.39
CA TYR A 305 3.22 2.94 17.26
C TYR A 305 4.31 2.51 16.28
N ILE A 306 5.55 2.33 16.75
CA ILE A 306 6.66 1.92 15.87
C ILE A 306 6.47 0.51 15.28
N THR A 307 5.80 -0.39 16.01
CA THR A 307 5.46 -1.72 15.52
C THR A 307 4.46 -1.64 14.37
N THR A 308 3.41 -0.82 14.50
CA THR A 308 2.43 -0.62 13.42
C THR A 308 3.07 0.03 12.19
N LEU A 309 4.02 0.94 12.34
CA LEU A 309 4.80 1.49 11.23
C LEU A 309 5.67 0.43 10.54
N CYS A 310 6.29 -0.46 11.32
CA CYS A 310 7.03 -1.60 10.78
C CYS A 310 6.11 -2.51 9.96
N LEU A 311 4.96 -2.88 10.50
CA LEU A 311 3.98 -3.72 9.80
C LEU A 311 3.39 -3.04 8.56
N ALA A 312 3.32 -1.70 8.51
CA ALA A 312 2.87 -0.99 7.32
C ALA A 312 3.73 -1.28 6.09
N SER A 313 5.03 -1.56 6.27
CA SER A 313 5.95 -1.91 5.18
C SER A 313 5.65 -3.26 4.50
N LEU A 314 4.81 -4.10 5.12
CA LEU A 314 4.35 -5.35 4.51
C LEU A 314 3.39 -5.11 3.33
N ASN A 315 2.89 -3.89 3.13
CA ASN A 315 2.05 -3.55 1.97
C ASN A 315 2.72 -3.96 0.65
N SER A 316 4.02 -3.67 0.50
CA SER A 316 4.80 -3.99 -0.69
C SER A 316 4.97 -5.50 -0.94
N CYS A 317 4.72 -6.35 0.07
CA CYS A 317 4.66 -7.81 -0.08
C CYS A 317 3.27 -8.30 -0.46
N VAL A 318 2.22 -7.57 -0.07
CA VAL A 318 0.82 -7.94 -0.32
C VAL A 318 0.38 -7.50 -1.73
N ASP A 319 0.91 -6.39 -2.25
CA ASP A 319 0.58 -5.86 -3.57
C ASP A 319 0.82 -6.85 -4.74
N PRO A 320 1.90 -7.66 -4.77
CA PRO A 320 2.04 -8.77 -5.73
C PRO A 320 0.87 -9.75 -5.80
N PHE A 321 0.16 -9.99 -4.70
CA PHE A 321 -1.05 -10.80 -4.70
C PHE A 321 -2.20 -10.09 -5.42
N VAL A 322 -2.34 -8.77 -5.23
CA VAL A 322 -3.28 -7.93 -6.00
C VAL A 322 -3.03 -8.14 -7.49
N TYR A 323 -1.78 -8.04 -7.94
CA TYR A 323 -1.40 -8.21 -9.34
C TYR A 323 -1.73 -9.61 -9.86
N TYR A 324 -1.41 -10.65 -9.09
CA TYR A 324 -1.61 -12.06 -9.45
C TYR A 324 -3.09 -12.42 -9.63
N PHE A 325 -3.96 -11.88 -8.80
CA PHE A 325 -5.38 -12.22 -8.89
C PHE A 325 -6.16 -11.32 -9.85
N ILE A 326 -5.72 -10.09 -10.07
CA ILE A 326 -6.41 -9.11 -10.93
C ILE A 326 -5.96 -9.23 -12.39
N SER A 327 -4.65 -9.36 -12.66
CA SER A 327 -4.09 -9.47 -14.02
C SER A 327 -3.88 -10.92 -14.41
N ASP A 328 -4.54 -11.32 -15.48
CA ASP A 328 -4.35 -12.66 -16.04
C ASP A 328 -2.95 -12.80 -16.68
N GLU A 329 -2.40 -11.71 -17.20
CA GLU A 329 -1.06 -11.62 -17.77
C GLU A 329 0.03 -11.83 -16.72
N PHE A 330 -0.04 -11.12 -15.58
CA PHE A 330 0.91 -11.29 -14.48
C PHE A 330 0.83 -12.70 -13.92
N ARG A 331 -0.38 -13.22 -13.66
CA ARG A 331 -0.58 -14.61 -13.20
C ARG A 331 0.12 -15.63 -14.09
N GLU A 332 0.01 -15.46 -15.40
CA GLU A 332 0.60 -16.42 -16.34
C GLU A 332 2.12 -16.37 -16.36
N HIS A 333 2.72 -15.18 -16.32
CA HIS A 333 4.18 -15.05 -16.26
C HIS A 333 4.72 -15.63 -14.95
N VAL A 334 4.10 -15.32 -13.81
CA VAL A 334 4.42 -15.92 -12.51
C VAL A 334 4.38 -17.45 -12.60
N ARG A 335 3.29 -18.02 -13.14
CA ARG A 335 3.15 -19.48 -13.30
C ARG A 335 4.25 -20.08 -14.20
N ASN A 336 4.67 -19.39 -15.24
CA ASN A 336 5.70 -19.88 -16.15
C ASN A 336 7.09 -19.83 -15.50
N THR A 337 7.39 -18.76 -14.74
CA THR A 337 8.62 -18.61 -13.95
C THR A 337 8.74 -19.71 -12.90
N PHE A 338 7.70 -19.91 -12.06
CA PHE A 338 7.72 -20.94 -11.01
C PHE A 338 7.72 -22.38 -11.55
N ARG A 339 7.26 -22.60 -12.79
CA ARG A 339 7.33 -23.92 -13.45
C ARG A 339 8.65 -24.15 -14.19
N CYS A 340 9.63 -23.24 -14.08
CA CYS A 340 10.88 -23.24 -14.84
C CYS A 340 10.65 -23.45 -16.35
N ARG A 341 9.51 -23.00 -16.87
CA ARG A 341 9.15 -23.21 -18.27
C ARG A 341 9.70 -22.05 -19.09
N SER A 342 10.67 -22.36 -19.95
CA SER A 342 11.14 -21.43 -20.98
C SER A 342 9.96 -20.80 -21.72
N GLU A 343 10.01 -19.48 -21.94
CA GLU A 343 8.97 -18.74 -22.64
C GLU A 343 8.62 -19.35 -24.01
N ARG A 344 9.60 -19.97 -24.69
CA ARG A 344 9.41 -20.66 -25.96
C ARG A 344 8.45 -21.85 -25.84
N THR A 345 8.50 -22.58 -24.74
CA THR A 345 7.64 -23.74 -24.48
C THR A 345 6.21 -23.32 -24.14
N ALA A 346 6.05 -22.21 -23.38
CA ALA A 346 4.74 -21.63 -23.09
C ALA A 346 4.07 -21.05 -24.34
N GLN A 347 4.83 -20.38 -25.21
CA GLN A 347 4.35 -19.86 -26.49
C GLN A 347 3.93 -20.98 -27.44
N ARG A 348 4.73 -22.05 -27.58
CA ARG A 348 4.38 -23.24 -28.40
C ARG A 348 3.08 -23.89 -27.94
N MET A 349 2.90 -24.12 -26.64
CA MET A 349 1.66 -24.71 -26.12
C MET A 349 0.44 -23.82 -26.37
N ARG A 350 0.56 -22.50 -26.29
CA ARG A 350 -0.52 -21.57 -26.65
C ARG A 350 -0.95 -21.72 -28.10
N VAL A 351 0.01 -21.78 -29.02
CA VAL A 351 -0.29 -21.99 -30.45
C VAL A 351 -0.98 -23.35 -30.66
N SER A 352 -0.50 -24.41 -30.01
CA SER A 352 -1.12 -25.73 -30.06
C SER A 352 -2.54 -25.75 -29.50
N PHE A 353 -2.80 -25.10 -28.36
CA PHE A 353 -4.14 -25.01 -27.76
C PHE A 353 -5.10 -24.16 -28.62
N SER A 354 -4.59 -23.10 -29.25
CA SER A 354 -5.35 -22.26 -30.18
C SER A 354 -5.75 -23.04 -31.43
N ALA A 355 -4.82 -23.83 -31.98
CA ALA A 355 -5.05 -24.70 -33.13
C ALA A 355 -6.05 -25.83 -32.80
N LEU A 356 -5.95 -26.44 -31.61
CA LEU A 356 -6.92 -27.44 -31.13
C LEU A 356 -8.33 -26.85 -30.98
N LYS A 357 -8.45 -25.61 -30.46
CA LYS A 357 -9.75 -24.93 -30.32
C LYS A 357 -10.35 -24.54 -31.67
N TYR A 358 -9.52 -24.19 -32.66
CA TYR A 358 -9.94 -23.91 -34.03
C TYR A 358 -10.38 -25.18 -34.76
N SER A 359 -9.62 -26.27 -34.63
CA SER A 359 -9.95 -27.59 -35.20
C SER A 359 -11.29 -28.13 -34.66
N LYS A 360 -11.53 -28.00 -33.35
CA LYS A 360 -12.80 -28.40 -32.74
C LYS A 360 -14.00 -27.56 -33.22
N LYS A 361 -13.78 -26.32 -33.67
CA LYS A 361 -14.82 -25.45 -34.24
C LYS A 361 -15.15 -25.79 -35.69
N ASN A 362 -14.17 -26.27 -36.47
CA ASN A 362 -14.41 -26.74 -37.84
C ASN A 362 -15.10 -28.11 -37.89
N SER A 363 -14.83 -28.99 -36.93
CA SER A 363 -15.48 -30.31 -36.84
C SER A 363 -17.01 -30.24 -36.59
N THR A 364 -17.55 -29.10 -36.16
CA THR A 364 -18.99 -28.93 -35.93
C THR A 364 -19.76 -28.50 -37.18
N TYR A 365 -19.09 -28.24 -38.32
CA TYR A 365 -19.74 -27.75 -39.55
C TYR A 365 -19.82 -28.77 -40.70
N THR A 366 -19.39 -30.01 -40.50
CA THR A 366 -19.46 -31.05 -41.55
C THR A 366 -19.93 -32.37 -40.97
N SER A 367 -21.25 -32.58 -40.96
CA SER A 367 -21.90 -33.87 -41.11
C SER A 367 -23.40 -33.64 -41.31
N ASP A 368 -23.79 -33.27 -42.53
CA ASP A 368 -25.09 -33.68 -43.06
C ASP A 368 -24.97 -33.79 -44.59
N SER A 369 -24.61 -34.98 -45.07
CA SER A 369 -24.57 -35.30 -46.50
C SER A 369 -25.48 -36.50 -46.78
N GLY A 370 -26.68 -36.16 -47.26
CA GLY A 370 -27.42 -36.81 -48.34
C GLY A 370 -27.59 -38.33 -48.29
N ASN A 371 -28.80 -38.76 -47.93
CA ASN A 371 -29.33 -40.08 -48.28
C ASN A 371 -29.49 -40.20 -49.81
N THR A 372 -28.84 -41.20 -50.40
CA THR A 372 -29.10 -41.67 -51.77
C THR A 372 -30.28 -42.65 -51.71
N GLN A 373 -31.42 -42.30 -52.31
CA GLN A 373 -32.50 -43.25 -52.58
C GLN A 373 -32.32 -43.83 -53.99
N SER A 374 -32.16 -45.14 -54.06
CA SER A 374 -32.26 -45.96 -55.26
C SER A 374 -33.71 -46.44 -55.39
N THR A 375 -34.40 -46.04 -56.46
CA THR A 375 -35.70 -46.59 -56.87
C THR A 375 -35.49 -47.71 -57.88
N SER A 376 -36.00 -48.89 -57.53
CA SER A 376 -36.20 -50.04 -58.41
C SER A 376 -37.71 -50.25 -58.62
N TYR A 377 -38.06 -50.53 -59.89
CA TYR A 377 -39.35 -50.91 -60.47
C TYR A 377 -40.33 -49.80 -60.83
#